data_AF-A0A517T1T0-F1
#
_entry.id   AF-A0A517T1T0-F1
#
_cell.length_a   1.000
_cell.length_b   1.000
_cell.length_c   1.000
_cell.angle_alpha   90.00
_cell.angle_beta   90.00
_cell.angle_gamma   90.00
#
_symmetry.space_group_name_H-M   'P 1'
#
loop_
_entity.id
_entity.type
_entity.pdbx_description
1 polymer ?
#
loop_
_entity_poly.entity_id
_entity_poly.type
_entity_poly.pdbx_seq_one_letter_code
_entity_poly.pdbx_strand_id
1 'polypeptide(L)'
;MDPYNLKPFERAATEPASREEFDTWIEQHDTVALLEADIGDDRICIYASMNHFFWHAVLVPRFEMTDEQAIDGLLGWNMSADGTWGLATQGDRVWICDPIDYSGSDVLDQGEKLIFLRDFDAIDDGQLYVEMNQKMMHVLGLHHLPERNAWCTIDDRGDIAEVVQVHSVGNGRMVSIEREFLARYAAVTDQIFLRMFDVTRFRTGGFSGWADNQGRRELPKSDTVRGSLTVQRGIGSYARGIQLADIAISKEKLAQSLWPPYSDEERQYASFIAHDWRNEVIKELSCDPNMLANYFTKQEGLPFQVTPAFFRPEVLTKYKADTEKYTVESNSISCRGTWYMKGYDVNDAGQIHVYLCDLGDLPYEEQLHWKSFNEPPKAPLSESVVRRDFGGQWSTEYNALQALKKQCRELQESKASWWTIRDPSLLRKLNYPLTDGRDEWANEFLYLDQLLVESLNERWLRGKANELGRTGVDSLRALKLVEECLIGFGFDAGRARDVMSPLHTVHNLRSELKGHASGSTAKNREKEARATHGSLLKQFRQTCKDCEESLRVIATAFSGGEGANGE
;
A
#
# COMPACT_ATOMS: atom_id res chain seq x y z
N MET A 1 15.76 10.98 -2.94
CA MET A 1 15.89 12.34 -3.49
C MET A 1 14.95 13.16 -2.64
N ASP A 2 15.46 14.06 -1.80
CA ASP A 2 14.61 14.84 -0.90
C ASP A 2 13.73 15.77 -1.75
N PRO A 3 12.39 15.58 -1.80
CA PRO A 3 11.52 16.47 -2.54
C PRO A 3 11.45 17.86 -1.90
N TYR A 4 11.90 18.00 -0.64
CA TYR A 4 11.85 19.23 0.11
C TYR A 4 13.23 19.88 0.21
N ASN A 5 13.34 21.17 -0.12
CA ASN A 5 14.62 21.88 -0.07
C ASN A 5 14.93 22.36 1.35
N LEU A 6 15.78 21.63 2.08
CA LEU A 6 16.21 21.97 3.45
C LEU A 6 17.16 23.18 3.53
N LYS A 7 17.83 23.56 2.42
CA LYS A 7 18.89 24.58 2.43
C LYS A 7 18.47 25.95 3.01
N PRO A 8 17.27 26.48 2.74
CA PRO A 8 16.84 27.74 3.34
C PRO A 8 16.75 27.68 4.87
N PHE A 9 16.30 26.55 5.43
CA PHE A 9 16.22 26.32 6.88
C PHE A 9 17.61 26.20 7.50
N GLU A 10 18.50 25.43 6.87
CA GLU A 10 19.90 25.31 7.29
C GLU A 10 20.58 26.68 7.30
N ARG A 11 20.40 27.47 6.25
CA ARG A 11 20.97 28.82 6.15
C ARG A 11 20.40 29.76 7.23
N ALA A 12 19.11 29.67 7.50
CA ALA A 12 18.46 30.48 8.53
C ALA A 12 18.97 30.14 9.95
N ALA A 13 19.34 28.89 10.19
CA ALA A 13 19.81 28.36 11.47
C ALA A 13 21.35 28.40 11.65
N THR A 14 22.13 28.59 10.58
CA THR A 14 23.59 28.53 10.64
C THR A 14 24.20 29.88 10.99
N GLU A 15 24.98 29.91 12.08
CA GLU A 15 25.73 31.09 12.50
C GLU A 15 26.82 31.47 11.47
N PRO A 16 26.86 32.72 10.96
CA PRO A 16 27.88 33.15 10.03
C PRO A 16 29.28 33.24 10.65
N ALA A 17 30.34 33.07 9.86
CA ALA A 17 31.70 33.14 10.38
C ALA A 17 32.16 34.59 10.63
N SER A 18 31.91 35.49 9.69
CA SER A 18 32.40 36.88 9.79
C SER A 18 31.45 37.80 10.57
N ARG A 19 31.99 38.93 11.07
CA ARG A 19 31.17 39.94 11.76
C ARG A 19 30.19 40.63 10.83
N GLU A 20 30.60 40.93 9.60
CA GLU A 20 29.76 41.61 8.61
C GLU A 20 28.56 40.74 8.19
N GLU A 21 28.80 39.44 7.97
CA GLU A 21 27.71 38.50 7.68
C GLU A 21 26.81 38.29 8.89
N PHE A 22 27.35 38.29 10.11
CA PHE A 22 26.55 38.22 11.35
C PHE A 22 25.63 39.43 11.50
N ASP A 23 26.15 40.64 11.31
CA ASP A 23 25.36 41.88 11.38
C ASP A 23 24.25 41.90 10.31
N THR A 24 24.47 41.26 9.15
CA THR A 24 23.43 41.08 8.12
C THR A 24 22.42 39.99 8.51
N TRP A 25 22.89 38.87 9.07
CA TRP A 25 22.06 37.73 9.45
C TRP A 25 21.08 38.08 10.57
N ILE A 26 21.46 38.93 11.53
CA ILE A 26 20.57 39.38 12.60
C ILE A 26 19.50 40.38 12.13
N GLU A 27 19.59 40.93 10.92
CA GLU A 27 18.51 41.77 10.38
C GLU A 27 17.29 40.96 9.93
N GLN A 28 17.42 39.62 9.82
CA GLN A 28 16.34 38.66 9.58
C GLN A 28 15.44 38.97 8.38
N HIS A 29 16.02 39.50 7.30
CA HIS A 29 15.28 39.79 6.07
C HIS A 29 14.67 38.55 5.40
N ASP A 30 15.19 37.37 5.73
CA ASP A 30 14.76 36.07 5.20
C ASP A 30 13.58 35.46 5.96
N THR A 31 13.29 35.86 7.21
CA THR A 31 12.29 35.17 8.06
C THR A 31 10.89 35.18 7.44
N VAL A 32 10.37 36.34 7.03
CA VAL A 32 9.04 36.42 6.39
C VAL A 32 9.06 35.76 5.01
N ALA A 33 10.13 35.97 4.23
CA ALA A 33 10.25 35.38 2.90
C ALA A 33 10.26 33.85 2.93
N LEU A 34 10.89 33.26 3.94
CA LEU A 34 10.92 31.81 4.13
C LEU A 34 9.54 31.25 4.53
N LEU A 35 8.81 31.91 5.43
CA LEU A 35 7.44 31.54 5.81
C LEU A 35 6.49 31.57 4.60
N GLU A 36 6.56 32.63 3.78
CA GLU A 36 5.72 32.80 2.59
C GLU A 36 6.08 31.80 1.48
N ALA A 37 7.37 31.53 1.28
CA ALA A 37 7.81 30.52 0.32
C ALA A 37 7.35 29.12 0.74
N ASP A 38 7.50 28.76 2.01
CA ASP A 38 7.13 27.46 2.53
C ASP A 38 5.62 27.22 2.44
N ILE A 39 4.76 28.16 2.86
CA ILE A 39 3.30 27.92 2.85
C ILE A 39 2.71 27.80 1.44
N GLY A 40 3.42 28.33 0.43
CA GLY A 40 3.07 28.23 -0.97
C GLY A 40 3.60 26.97 -1.68
N ASP A 41 4.41 26.16 -1.00
CA ASP A 41 4.97 24.92 -1.55
C ASP A 41 3.97 23.75 -1.43
N ASP A 42 4.17 22.70 -2.22
CA ASP A 42 3.39 21.47 -2.19
C ASP A 42 3.64 20.71 -0.87
N ARG A 43 4.85 20.83 -0.31
CA ARG A 43 5.20 20.31 1.01
C ARG A 43 5.54 21.46 1.95
N ILE A 44 4.92 21.48 3.13
CA ILE A 44 5.09 22.56 4.10
C ILE A 44 5.65 22.06 5.43
N CYS A 45 6.43 22.90 6.10
CA CYS A 45 6.99 22.61 7.42
C CYS A 45 5.95 22.75 8.54
N ILE A 46 5.67 21.67 9.27
CA ILE A 46 4.75 21.71 10.44
C ILE A 46 5.48 21.76 11.77
N TYR A 47 6.79 21.48 11.76
CA TYR A 47 7.63 21.64 12.92
C TYR A 47 9.08 21.80 12.51
N ALA A 48 9.79 22.71 13.17
CA ALA A 48 11.23 22.85 13.05
C ALA A 48 11.79 23.28 14.40
N SER A 49 12.84 22.62 14.86
CA SER A 49 13.63 23.08 16.00
C SER A 49 15.09 22.82 15.70
N MET A 50 15.82 23.90 15.47
CA MET A 50 17.25 23.94 15.20
C MET A 50 17.87 25.05 16.04
N ASN A 51 19.19 25.17 16.04
CA ASN A 51 19.83 26.34 16.63
C ASN A 51 19.24 27.61 15.99
N HIS A 52 18.86 28.57 16.84
CA HIS A 52 18.33 29.89 16.43
C HIS A 52 16.99 29.89 15.70
N PHE A 53 16.29 28.75 15.58
CA PHE A 53 15.10 28.64 14.73
C PHE A 53 14.10 27.63 15.31
N PHE A 54 12.89 28.10 15.56
CA PHE A 54 11.78 27.29 16.06
C PHE A 54 10.48 27.61 15.34
N TRP A 55 9.88 26.63 14.67
CA TRP A 55 8.53 26.69 14.12
C TRP A 55 7.68 25.55 14.68
N HIS A 56 6.42 25.81 14.98
CA HIS A 56 5.46 24.79 15.34
C HIS A 56 4.08 25.14 14.80
N ALA A 57 3.49 24.21 14.03
CA ALA A 57 2.18 24.38 13.45
C ALA A 57 1.11 23.55 14.16
N VAL A 58 -0.08 24.14 14.24
CA VAL A 58 -1.33 23.56 14.72
C VAL A 58 -2.47 23.96 13.80
N LEU A 59 -3.62 23.33 13.97
CA LEU A 59 -4.87 23.80 13.38
C LEU A 59 -5.70 24.51 14.45
N VAL A 60 -6.27 25.66 14.14
CA VAL A 60 -7.16 26.39 15.07
C VAL A 60 -8.57 26.48 14.51
N PRO A 61 -9.62 26.62 15.34
CA PRO A 61 -10.97 26.82 14.86
C PRO A 61 -11.05 27.97 13.86
N ARG A 62 -11.91 27.85 12.85
CA ARG A 62 -12.09 28.92 11.87
C ARG A 62 -12.62 30.20 12.53
N PHE A 63 -11.97 31.33 12.25
CA PHE A 63 -12.37 32.67 12.65
C PHE A 63 -12.09 33.67 11.51
N GLU A 64 -12.61 34.88 11.60
CA GLU A 64 -12.32 35.93 10.62
C GLU A 64 -10.87 36.39 10.74
N MET A 65 -10.04 36.16 9.71
CA MET A 65 -8.62 36.55 9.71
C MET A 65 -8.37 38.07 9.72
N THR A 66 -9.43 38.87 9.79
CA THR A 66 -9.39 40.32 10.00
C THR A 66 -9.67 40.72 11.45
N ASP A 67 -10.00 39.76 12.33
CA ASP A 67 -10.21 39.99 13.76
C ASP A 67 -8.87 40.27 14.46
N GLU A 68 -8.55 41.55 14.64
CA GLU A 68 -7.32 42.00 15.30
C GLU A 68 -7.23 41.51 16.76
N GLN A 69 -8.35 41.38 17.48
CA GLN A 69 -8.33 40.93 18.87
C GLN A 69 -7.92 39.46 18.96
N ALA A 70 -8.46 38.61 18.07
CA ALA A 70 -8.06 37.22 17.99
C ALA A 70 -6.58 37.06 17.61
N ILE A 71 -6.12 37.83 16.61
CA ILE A 71 -4.73 37.83 16.15
C ILE A 71 -3.77 38.30 17.26
N ASP A 72 -4.10 39.37 17.97
CA ASP A 72 -3.29 39.89 19.07
C ASP A 72 -3.18 38.88 20.22
N GLY A 73 -4.27 38.17 20.53
CA GLY A 73 -4.23 37.05 21.47
C GLY A 73 -3.26 35.96 21.03
N LEU A 74 -3.32 35.55 19.75
CA LEU A 74 -2.42 34.54 19.18
C LEU A 74 -0.95 34.96 19.22
N LEU A 75 -0.61 36.26 19.13
CA LEU A 75 0.78 36.73 19.27
C LEU A 75 1.36 36.52 20.68
N GLY A 76 0.50 36.33 21.69
CA GLY A 76 0.86 35.97 23.06
C GLY A 76 1.13 34.49 23.28
N TRP A 77 1.18 33.67 22.22
CA TRP A 77 1.30 32.21 22.30
C TRP A 77 2.40 31.74 23.26
N ASN A 78 2.10 30.72 24.04
CA ASN A 78 3.01 30.02 24.95
C ASN A 78 2.73 28.52 24.90
N MET A 79 3.38 27.82 23.98
CA MET A 79 3.18 26.39 23.78
C MET A 79 4.43 25.75 23.17
N SER A 80 4.61 24.46 23.45
CA SER A 80 5.67 23.61 22.92
C SER A 80 5.11 22.32 22.31
N ALA A 81 5.93 21.68 21.48
CA ALA A 81 5.52 20.49 20.73
C ALA A 81 5.48 19.20 21.60
N ASP A 82 5.99 19.21 22.82
CA ASP A 82 5.99 18.13 23.82
C ASP A 82 4.71 18.08 24.70
N GLY A 83 3.86 19.12 24.68
CA GLY A 83 2.56 19.08 25.36
C GLY A 83 1.71 17.90 24.89
N THR A 84 1.29 17.03 25.81
CA THR A 84 0.51 15.81 25.52
C THR A 84 -0.78 15.77 26.34
N TRP A 85 -1.67 14.85 25.99
CA TRP A 85 -2.82 14.53 26.84
C TRP A 85 -2.33 14.07 28.22
N GLY A 86 -2.84 14.70 29.27
CA GLY A 86 -2.41 14.44 30.64
C GLY A 86 -3.58 14.20 31.60
N LEU A 87 -3.28 13.78 32.83
CA LEU A 87 -4.23 13.78 33.93
C LEU A 87 -3.91 14.96 34.84
N ALA A 88 -4.91 15.78 35.15
CA ALA A 88 -4.81 16.80 36.19
C ALA A 88 -5.78 16.54 37.33
N THR A 89 -5.44 17.11 38.49
CA THR A 89 -6.24 17.03 39.69
C THR A 89 -6.26 18.34 40.44
N GLN A 90 -7.42 18.65 41.04
CA GLN A 90 -7.59 19.72 42.01
C GLN A 90 -8.46 19.19 43.15
N GLY A 91 -7.81 18.80 44.25
CA GLY A 91 -8.48 18.14 45.36
C GLY A 91 -8.96 16.73 44.98
N ASP A 92 -10.27 16.52 44.98
CA ASP A 92 -10.93 15.26 44.60
C ASP A 92 -11.39 15.22 43.15
N ARG A 93 -11.24 16.33 42.41
CA ARG A 93 -11.58 16.41 40.98
C ARG A 93 -10.40 15.97 40.14
N VAL A 94 -10.66 15.04 39.22
CA VAL A 94 -9.69 14.55 38.24
C VAL A 94 -10.28 14.72 36.84
N TRP A 95 -9.49 15.23 35.90
CA TRP A 95 -9.89 15.38 34.50
C TRP A 95 -8.70 15.13 33.58
N ILE A 96 -8.99 15.03 32.29
CA ILE A 96 -7.98 14.93 31.25
C ILE A 96 -7.63 16.35 30.79
N CYS A 97 -6.35 16.70 30.79
CA CYS A 97 -5.86 17.93 30.19
C CYS A 97 -5.69 17.77 28.69
N ASP A 98 -6.15 18.78 27.96
CA ASP A 98 -5.87 18.92 26.54
C ASP A 98 -4.39 19.18 26.29
N PRO A 99 -3.84 18.76 25.14
CA PRO A 99 -2.44 19.00 24.80
C PRO A 99 -2.09 20.47 24.56
N ILE A 100 -3.11 21.31 24.36
CA ILE A 100 -3.01 22.76 24.26
C ILE A 100 -3.90 23.33 25.36
N ASP A 101 -3.27 23.86 26.41
CA ASP A 101 -3.96 24.47 27.55
C ASP A 101 -3.09 25.62 28.08
N TYR A 102 -3.72 26.70 28.55
CA TYR A 102 -3.08 27.94 28.98
C TYR A 102 -2.08 28.50 27.95
N SER A 103 -2.42 28.40 26.66
CA SER A 103 -1.54 28.78 25.56
C SER A 103 -1.40 30.28 25.35
N GLY A 104 -2.10 31.10 26.15
CA GLY A 104 -2.11 32.56 26.04
C GLY A 104 -3.16 33.10 25.06
N SER A 105 -3.97 32.24 24.45
CA SER A 105 -5.05 32.63 23.54
C SER A 105 -6.22 31.63 23.57
N ASP A 106 -7.44 32.13 23.74
CA ASP A 106 -8.68 31.34 23.73
C ASP A 106 -8.89 30.59 22.39
N VAL A 107 -8.37 31.15 21.29
CA VAL A 107 -8.41 30.52 19.96
C VAL A 107 -7.43 29.35 19.89
N LEU A 108 -6.24 29.54 20.44
CA LEU A 108 -5.19 28.52 20.44
C LEU A 108 -5.49 27.39 21.43
N ASP A 109 -6.12 27.68 22.57
CA ASP A 109 -6.58 26.67 23.55
C ASP A 109 -7.63 25.70 22.98
N GLN A 110 -8.29 26.08 21.88
CA GLN A 110 -9.20 25.22 21.12
C GLN A 110 -8.51 24.58 19.88
N GLY A 111 -7.20 24.76 19.76
CA GLY A 111 -6.41 24.25 18.66
C GLY A 111 -6.21 22.73 18.72
N GLU A 112 -5.82 22.17 17.59
CA GLU A 112 -5.50 20.77 17.42
C GLU A 112 -4.03 20.62 17.00
N LYS A 113 -3.22 19.96 17.84
CA LYS A 113 -1.82 19.65 17.51
C LYS A 113 -1.75 18.70 16.32
N LEU A 114 -0.79 18.94 15.44
CA LEU A 114 -0.48 18.06 14.30
C LEU A 114 0.44 16.91 14.70
N ILE A 115 1.39 17.21 15.59
CA ILE A 115 2.42 16.28 16.07
C ILE A 115 2.61 16.40 17.58
N PHE A 116 3.20 15.37 18.16
CA PHE A 116 3.69 15.32 19.54
C PHE A 116 5.15 14.90 19.51
N LEU A 117 6.01 15.64 20.21
CA LEU A 117 7.35 15.19 20.48
C LEU A 117 7.34 14.40 21.77
N ARG A 118 7.83 13.17 21.70
CA ARG A 118 7.80 12.24 22.81
C ARG A 118 9.16 11.66 23.07
N ASP A 119 9.43 11.38 24.32
CA ASP A 119 10.48 10.49 24.79
C ASP A 119 9.84 9.38 25.62
N PHE A 120 10.62 8.33 25.88
CA PHE A 120 10.19 7.30 26.82
C PHE A 120 10.65 7.66 28.22
N ASP A 121 9.72 8.18 29.02
CA ASP A 121 9.96 8.52 30.43
C ASP A 121 10.79 7.45 31.15
N ALA A 122 11.89 7.89 31.76
CA ALA A 122 12.86 7.06 32.52
C ALA A 122 13.71 6.06 31.71
N ILE A 123 13.61 6.04 30.37
CA ILE A 123 14.58 5.39 29.49
C ILE A 123 15.35 6.48 28.74
N ASP A 124 16.51 6.83 29.26
CA ASP A 124 17.42 7.79 28.62
C ASP A 124 18.19 7.09 27.48
N ASP A 125 17.50 6.83 26.37
CA ASP A 125 18.14 6.47 25.11
C ASP A 125 18.47 7.69 24.24
N GLY A 126 18.17 8.89 24.75
CA GLY A 126 18.34 10.18 24.08
C GLY A 126 17.46 10.36 22.84
N GLN A 127 16.46 9.50 22.60
CA GLN A 127 15.63 9.55 21.40
C GLN A 127 14.29 10.24 21.67
N LEU A 128 14.23 11.54 21.34
CA LEU A 128 12.94 12.16 21.05
C LEU A 128 12.39 11.54 19.75
N TYR A 129 11.14 11.14 19.69
CA TYR A 129 10.46 10.69 18.48
C TYR A 129 9.23 11.55 18.19
N VAL A 130 8.74 11.48 16.95
CA VAL A 130 7.59 12.25 16.49
C VAL A 130 6.39 11.32 16.41
N GLU A 131 5.35 11.60 17.18
CA GLU A 131 4.03 10.98 17.01
C GLU A 131 3.12 11.93 16.23
N MET A 132 2.32 11.38 15.32
CA MET A 132 1.26 12.13 14.66
C MET A 132 0.00 12.14 15.52
N ASN A 133 -0.80 13.20 15.40
CA ASN A 133 -2.15 13.19 15.96
C ASN A 133 -2.95 12.00 15.43
N GLN A 134 -3.48 11.19 16.35
CA GLN A 134 -4.13 9.93 16.03
C GLN A 134 -5.39 10.10 15.19
N LYS A 135 -6.21 11.12 15.46
CA LYS A 135 -7.40 11.42 14.67
C LYS A 135 -7.01 11.78 13.24
N MET A 136 -6.02 12.66 13.07
CA MET A 136 -5.51 13.04 11.76
C MET A 136 -4.89 11.87 11.01
N MET A 137 -4.07 11.05 11.68
CA MET A 137 -3.46 9.84 11.13
C MET A 137 -4.52 8.90 10.54
N HIS A 138 -5.60 8.63 11.28
CA HIS A 138 -6.65 7.74 10.83
C HIS A 138 -7.45 8.33 9.66
N VAL A 139 -7.80 9.62 9.71
CA VAL A 139 -8.55 10.29 8.64
C VAL A 139 -7.74 10.33 7.34
N LEU A 140 -6.42 10.48 7.43
CA LEU A 140 -5.52 10.52 6.29
C LEU A 140 -4.94 9.16 5.88
N GLY A 141 -5.29 8.08 6.59
CA GLY A 141 -4.80 6.72 6.31
C GLY A 141 -3.28 6.57 6.43
N LEU A 142 -2.66 7.28 7.37
CA LEU A 142 -1.20 7.31 7.51
C LEU A 142 -0.67 6.16 8.37
N HIS A 143 0.45 5.59 7.93
CA HIS A 143 1.18 4.54 8.63
C HIS A 143 2.67 4.90 8.74
N HIS A 144 3.25 4.78 9.93
CA HIS A 144 4.68 5.02 10.12
C HIS A 144 5.51 3.87 9.53
N LEU A 145 6.47 4.20 8.65
CA LEU A 145 7.46 3.27 8.12
C LEU A 145 8.86 3.66 8.63
N PRO A 146 9.41 2.95 9.65
CA PRO A 146 10.68 3.32 10.28
C PRO A 146 11.85 3.40 9.29
N GLU A 147 11.90 2.50 8.30
CA GLU A 147 12.95 2.46 7.28
C GLU A 147 12.95 3.67 6.34
N ARG A 148 11.86 4.45 6.32
CA ARG A 148 11.73 5.71 5.57
C ARG A 148 11.74 6.95 6.47
N ASN A 149 11.69 6.78 7.79
CA ASN A 149 11.50 7.86 8.76
C ASN A 149 10.32 8.80 8.39
N ALA A 150 9.23 8.18 7.94
CA ALA A 150 8.10 8.89 7.34
C ALA A 150 6.76 8.21 7.66
N TRP A 151 5.70 9.03 7.66
CA TRP A 151 4.32 8.56 7.69
C TRP A 151 3.79 8.52 6.27
N CYS A 152 3.40 7.33 5.85
CA CYS A 152 3.12 7.00 4.47
C CYS A 152 1.66 6.55 4.28
N THR A 153 1.18 6.67 3.05
CA THR A 153 -0.06 6.06 2.57
C THR A 153 0.22 5.29 1.27
N ILE A 154 -0.82 4.71 0.69
CA ILE A 154 -0.76 4.11 -0.65
C ILE A 154 -1.43 5.07 -1.63
N ASP A 155 -0.74 5.42 -2.71
CA ASP A 155 -1.30 6.27 -3.78
C ASP A 155 -2.23 5.50 -4.71
N ASP A 156 -2.87 6.17 -5.68
CA ASP A 156 -3.80 5.55 -6.64
C ASP A 156 -3.14 4.48 -7.54
N ARG A 157 -1.80 4.41 -7.56
CA ARG A 157 -1.01 3.43 -8.31
C ARG A 157 -0.67 2.21 -7.47
N GLY A 158 -0.98 2.19 -6.18
CA GLY A 158 -0.57 1.14 -5.25
C GLY A 158 0.87 1.29 -4.73
N ASP A 159 1.50 2.44 -4.95
CA ASP A 159 2.86 2.73 -4.50
C ASP A 159 2.83 3.44 -3.14
N ILE A 160 3.91 3.27 -2.38
CA ILE A 160 4.05 3.91 -1.07
C ILE A 160 4.37 5.39 -1.29
N ALA A 161 3.46 6.26 -0.86
CA ALA A 161 3.62 7.71 -0.87
C ALA A 161 3.97 8.25 0.52
N GLU A 162 5.05 9.01 0.62
CA GLU A 162 5.51 9.63 1.88
C GLU A 162 4.78 10.95 2.12
N VAL A 163 3.83 10.96 3.05
CA VAL A 163 3.00 12.15 3.32
C VAL A 163 3.67 13.06 4.33
N VAL A 164 4.15 12.51 5.45
CA VAL A 164 4.90 13.26 6.48
C VAL A 164 6.32 12.73 6.56
N GLN A 165 7.31 13.61 6.47
CA GLN A 165 8.72 13.22 6.58
C GLN A 165 9.35 13.88 7.80
N VAL A 166 10.15 13.10 8.52
CA VAL A 166 10.96 13.57 9.65
C VAL A 166 12.41 13.70 9.18
N HIS A 167 12.93 14.92 9.23
CA HIS A 167 14.25 15.29 8.75
C HIS A 167 15.15 15.64 9.93
N SER A 168 16.38 15.11 9.92
CA SER A 168 17.45 15.56 10.82
C SER A 168 18.23 16.67 10.15
N VAL A 169 18.26 17.87 10.76
CA VAL A 169 18.92 19.05 10.19
C VAL A 169 19.94 19.57 11.20
N GLY A 170 21.23 19.33 10.94
CA GLY A 170 22.30 19.61 11.91
C GLY A 170 22.09 18.81 13.22
N ASN A 171 21.98 19.53 14.34
CA ASN A 171 21.61 18.99 15.66
C ASN A 171 20.10 19.11 15.97
N GLY A 172 19.31 19.55 14.99
CA GLY A 172 17.88 19.81 15.12
C GLY A 172 17.01 18.84 14.33
N ARG A 173 15.71 19.11 14.35
CA ARG A 173 14.68 18.32 13.67
C ARG A 173 13.74 19.21 12.88
N MET A 174 13.31 18.73 11.73
CA MET A 174 12.24 19.33 10.95
C MET A 174 11.22 18.26 10.54
N VAL A 175 9.95 18.60 10.53
CA VAL A 175 8.84 17.73 10.08
C VAL A 175 8.07 18.46 9.00
N SER A 176 7.93 17.83 7.85
CA SER A 176 7.19 18.36 6.69
C SER A 176 6.00 17.47 6.36
N ILE A 177 4.95 18.05 5.79
CA ILE A 177 3.75 17.33 5.31
C ILE A 177 3.37 17.79 3.91
N GLU A 178 2.86 16.88 3.08
CA GLU A 178 2.16 17.22 1.83
C GLU A 178 0.95 18.12 2.14
N ARG A 179 0.98 19.36 1.64
CA ARG A 179 -0.01 20.41 1.90
C ARG A 179 -1.42 19.96 1.56
N GLU A 180 -1.59 19.23 0.47
CA GLU A 180 -2.89 18.73 0.04
C GLU A 180 -3.55 17.82 1.09
N PHE A 181 -2.78 16.96 1.77
CA PHE A 181 -3.30 16.08 2.81
C PHE A 181 -3.76 16.88 4.03
N LEU A 182 -2.96 17.87 4.46
CA LEU A 182 -3.36 18.72 5.57
C LEU A 182 -4.57 19.61 5.21
N ALA A 183 -4.63 20.10 3.97
CA ALA A 183 -5.73 20.88 3.44
C ALA A 183 -7.07 20.10 3.43
N ARG A 184 -7.04 18.81 3.07
CA ARG A 184 -8.20 17.92 3.16
C ARG A 184 -8.67 17.78 4.61
N TYR A 185 -7.74 17.56 5.55
CA TYR A 185 -8.08 17.44 6.97
C TYR A 185 -8.70 18.74 7.52
N ALA A 186 -8.05 19.89 7.26
CA ALA A 186 -8.53 21.21 7.69
C ALA A 186 -9.91 21.55 7.12
N ALA A 187 -10.23 21.10 5.90
CA ALA A 187 -11.56 21.29 5.29
C ALA A 187 -12.66 20.51 6.02
N VAL A 188 -12.37 19.28 6.47
CA VAL A 188 -13.34 18.45 7.23
C VAL A 188 -13.54 18.99 8.63
N THR A 189 -12.47 19.44 9.27
CA THR A 189 -12.50 19.93 10.66
C THR A 189 -12.91 21.40 10.78
N ASP A 190 -13.06 22.11 9.66
CA ASP A 190 -13.35 23.55 9.60
C ASP A 190 -12.34 24.39 10.40
N GLN A 191 -11.06 24.14 10.12
CA GLN A 191 -9.94 24.77 10.83
C GLN A 191 -9.03 25.56 9.89
N ILE A 192 -8.25 26.45 10.48
CA ILE A 192 -7.25 27.30 9.85
C ILE A 192 -5.85 26.81 10.24
N PHE A 193 -4.91 26.86 9.30
CA PHE A 193 -3.50 26.61 9.60
C PHE A 193 -2.89 27.78 10.37
N LEU A 194 -2.33 27.47 11.54
CA LEU A 194 -1.58 28.41 12.36
C LEU A 194 -0.18 27.85 12.58
N ARG A 195 0.85 28.63 12.25
CA ARG A 195 2.24 28.33 12.58
C ARG A 195 2.79 29.41 13.48
N MET A 196 3.21 29.04 14.68
CA MET A 196 3.98 29.89 15.56
C MET A 196 5.45 29.80 15.20
N PHE A 197 6.16 30.92 15.27
CA PHE A 197 7.60 30.94 15.05
C PHE A 197 8.34 31.82 16.05
N ASP A 198 9.54 31.36 16.40
CA ASP A 198 10.55 32.09 17.16
C ASP A 198 11.91 31.88 16.49
N VAL A 199 12.52 32.96 16.01
CA VAL A 199 13.83 32.95 15.33
C VAL A 199 14.77 33.86 16.11
N THR A 200 15.65 33.26 16.90
CA THR A 200 16.53 33.96 17.84
C THR A 200 17.99 33.76 17.45
N ARG A 201 18.57 34.78 16.79
CA ARG A 201 19.91 34.76 16.19
C ARG A 201 20.91 35.50 17.07
N PHE A 202 21.95 34.80 17.54
CA PHE A 202 23.03 35.35 18.36
C PHE A 202 24.32 34.54 18.16
N ARG A 203 25.45 35.04 18.67
CA ARG A 203 26.73 34.33 18.65
C ARG A 203 26.80 33.28 19.76
N THR A 204 26.91 32.01 19.40
CA THR A 204 27.03 30.91 20.36
C THR A 204 28.31 31.07 21.18
N GLY A 205 28.21 30.92 22.50
CA GLY A 205 29.34 31.07 23.43
C GLY A 205 29.79 32.52 23.70
N GLY A 206 29.25 33.51 22.99
CA GLY A 206 29.54 34.95 23.19
C GLY A 206 28.35 35.79 23.67
N PHE A 207 27.17 35.18 23.84
CA PHE A 207 25.95 35.89 24.24
C PHE A 207 25.87 36.07 25.76
N SER A 208 25.88 37.31 26.22
CA SER A 208 25.82 37.69 27.64
C SER A 208 24.44 38.18 28.09
N GLY A 209 23.43 38.10 27.21
CA GLY A 209 22.07 38.60 27.46
C GLY A 209 21.70 39.77 26.56
N TRP A 210 20.42 40.15 26.61
CA TRP A 210 19.87 41.30 25.88
C TRP A 210 20.14 42.59 26.66
N ALA A 211 20.50 43.67 25.95
CA ALA A 211 20.84 44.95 26.60
C ALA A 211 19.60 45.68 27.14
N ASP A 212 18.55 45.79 26.32
CA ASP A 212 17.24 46.34 26.64
C ASP A 212 16.19 45.87 25.59
N ASN A 213 15.03 46.54 25.47
CA ASN A 213 14.05 46.30 24.40
C ASN A 213 14.10 47.36 23.27
N GLN A 214 15.18 48.14 23.17
CA GLN A 214 15.36 49.08 22.06
C GLN A 214 15.60 48.31 20.75
N GLY A 215 15.09 48.85 19.64
CA GLY A 215 15.20 48.22 18.32
C GLY A 215 14.07 47.26 17.95
N ARG A 216 13.02 47.15 18.79
CA ARG A 216 11.78 46.43 18.42
C ARG A 216 11.06 47.16 17.28
N ARG A 217 10.73 46.42 16.23
CA ARG A 217 9.90 46.85 15.10
C ARG A 217 8.92 45.75 14.72
N GLU A 218 7.87 46.11 14.00
CA GLU A 218 7.02 45.12 13.34
C GLU A 218 7.80 44.40 12.23
N LEU A 219 7.43 43.16 11.97
CA LEU A 219 7.92 42.43 10.80
C LEU A 219 7.43 43.11 9.51
N PRO A 220 8.12 42.88 8.36
CA PRO A 220 7.63 43.34 7.07
C PRO A 220 6.17 42.99 6.83
N LYS A 221 5.43 43.91 6.21
CA LYS A 221 4.01 43.71 5.90
C LYS A 221 3.83 42.46 5.04
N SER A 222 2.98 41.55 5.50
CA SER A 222 2.57 40.31 4.84
C SER A 222 1.08 40.11 5.09
N ASP A 223 0.40 39.36 4.24
CA ASP A 223 -1.01 39.03 4.44
C ASP A 223 -1.19 37.89 5.46
N THR A 224 -0.23 36.97 5.54
CA THR A 224 -0.30 35.76 6.38
C THR A 224 0.51 35.86 7.68
N VAL A 225 1.56 36.69 7.72
CA VAL A 225 2.53 36.75 8.83
C VAL A 225 2.28 37.98 9.70
N ARG A 226 2.26 37.78 11.02
CA ARG A 226 2.19 38.84 12.04
C ARG A 226 3.26 38.59 13.10
N GLY A 227 3.87 39.64 13.61
CA GLY A 227 4.86 39.52 14.67
C GLY A 227 5.77 40.71 14.78
N SER A 228 6.77 40.58 15.64
CA SER A 228 7.76 41.62 15.87
C SER A 228 9.18 41.06 15.79
N LEU A 229 10.10 41.94 15.41
CA LEU A 229 11.54 41.69 15.33
C LEU A 229 12.26 42.74 16.18
N THR A 230 13.13 42.29 17.06
CA THR A 230 14.06 43.16 17.78
C THR A 230 15.48 42.88 17.28
N VAL A 231 16.19 43.92 16.83
CA VAL A 231 17.58 43.82 16.38
C VAL A 231 18.48 44.67 17.27
N GLN A 232 19.50 44.06 17.88
CA GLN A 232 20.55 44.71 18.64
C GLN A 232 21.90 44.45 17.99
N ARG A 233 22.40 45.42 17.22
CA ARG A 233 23.65 45.30 16.47
C ARG A 233 24.81 44.90 17.37
N GLY A 234 25.57 43.89 16.95
CA GLY A 234 26.67 43.31 17.73
C GLY A 234 26.27 42.38 18.88
N ILE A 235 24.97 42.25 19.20
CA ILE A 235 24.46 41.30 20.21
C ILE A 235 23.69 40.16 19.53
N GLY A 236 22.63 40.48 18.79
CA GLY A 236 21.74 39.49 18.21
C GLY A 236 20.40 40.07 17.77
N SER A 237 19.47 39.18 17.44
CA SER A 237 18.08 39.51 17.14
C SER A 237 17.13 38.40 17.57
N TYR A 238 15.87 38.74 17.81
CA TYR A 238 14.81 37.76 17.97
C TYR A 238 13.56 38.23 17.21
N ALA A 239 13.01 37.35 16.39
CA ALA A 239 11.71 37.52 15.74
C ALA A 239 10.74 36.50 16.33
N ARG A 240 9.57 36.98 16.74
CA ARG A 240 8.50 36.13 17.28
C ARG A 240 7.18 36.54 16.66
N GLY A 241 6.38 35.55 16.28
CA GLY A 241 5.10 35.82 15.65
C GLY A 241 4.33 34.55 15.28
N ILE A 242 3.36 34.75 14.39
CA ILE A 242 2.49 33.72 13.83
C ILE A 242 2.37 33.87 12.32
N GLN A 243 2.08 32.77 11.65
CA GLN A 243 1.62 32.72 10.27
C GLN A 243 0.24 32.04 10.24
N LEU A 244 -0.74 32.72 9.65
CA LEU A 244 -2.11 32.23 9.47
C LEU A 244 -2.39 32.03 7.98
N ALA A 245 -2.89 30.85 7.62
CA ALA A 245 -3.23 30.54 6.23
C ALA A 245 -4.49 29.67 6.14
N ASP A 246 -5.39 30.01 5.22
CA ASP A 246 -6.51 29.14 4.88
C ASP A 246 -6.05 28.17 3.80
N ILE A 247 -5.60 26.99 4.25
CA ILE A 247 -5.14 25.94 3.35
C ILE A 247 -6.26 24.98 2.97
N ALA A 248 -7.45 25.10 3.58
CA ALA A 248 -8.54 24.15 3.37
C ALA A 248 -8.99 24.13 1.91
N ILE A 249 -9.13 22.94 1.33
CA ILE A 249 -9.83 22.79 0.05
C ILE A 249 -11.34 22.99 0.25
N SER A 250 -12.06 23.31 -0.83
CA SER A 250 -13.52 23.39 -0.74
C SER A 250 -14.14 22.04 -0.39
N LYS A 251 -15.24 22.06 0.37
CA LYS A 251 -15.98 20.85 0.76
C LYS A 251 -16.53 20.11 -0.46
N GLU A 252 -16.86 20.84 -1.52
CA GLU A 252 -17.29 20.30 -2.82
C GLU A 252 -16.17 19.49 -3.48
N LYS A 253 -14.94 20.05 -3.55
CA LYS A 253 -13.78 19.35 -4.11
C LYS A 253 -13.44 18.12 -3.28
N LEU A 254 -13.52 18.22 -1.94
CA LEU A 254 -13.31 17.09 -1.06
C LEU A 254 -14.36 15.99 -1.28
N ALA A 255 -15.65 16.35 -1.34
CA ALA A 255 -16.73 15.40 -1.58
C ALA A 255 -16.56 14.68 -2.93
N GLN A 256 -16.14 15.40 -3.97
CA GLN A 256 -15.80 14.81 -5.27
C GLN A 256 -14.60 13.86 -5.17
N SER A 257 -13.58 14.16 -4.36
CA SER A 257 -12.45 13.24 -4.19
C SER A 257 -12.80 11.96 -3.42
N LEU A 258 -13.71 12.04 -2.44
CA LEU A 258 -14.14 10.91 -1.61
C LEU A 258 -15.21 10.05 -2.28
N TRP A 259 -16.09 10.71 -3.04
CA TRP A 259 -17.16 10.09 -3.80
C TRP A 259 -17.17 10.65 -5.21
N PRO A 260 -16.19 10.25 -6.05
CA PRO A 260 -16.12 10.74 -7.41
C PRO A 260 -17.41 10.43 -8.15
N PRO A 261 -17.92 11.39 -8.96
CA PRO A 261 -19.05 11.11 -9.82
C PRO A 261 -18.72 9.93 -10.72
N TYR A 262 -19.74 9.14 -11.08
CA TYR A 262 -19.57 7.96 -11.94
C TYR A 262 -18.90 8.29 -13.28
N SER A 263 -19.03 9.54 -13.73
CA SER A 263 -18.30 10.11 -14.85
C SER A 263 -17.60 11.40 -14.40
N ASP A 264 -16.30 11.47 -14.64
CA ASP A 264 -15.51 12.68 -14.43
C ASP A 264 -15.04 13.19 -15.81
N GLU A 265 -15.48 14.40 -16.19
CA GLU A 265 -15.12 15.01 -17.49
C GLU A 265 -13.62 15.29 -17.60
N GLU A 266 -12.90 15.38 -16.48
CA GLU A 266 -11.45 15.59 -16.45
C GLU A 266 -10.66 14.27 -16.60
N ARG A 267 -11.31 13.11 -16.40
CA ARG A 267 -10.64 11.81 -16.46
C ARG A 267 -10.39 11.37 -17.90
N GLN A 268 -9.18 10.87 -18.14
CA GLN A 268 -8.80 10.29 -19.42
C GLN A 268 -9.24 8.82 -19.49
N TYR A 269 -9.78 8.44 -20.65
CA TYR A 269 -10.22 7.09 -20.94
C TYR A 269 -9.61 6.57 -22.24
N ALA A 270 -9.13 5.33 -22.22
CA ALA A 270 -8.62 4.65 -23.40
C ALA A 270 -9.77 4.11 -24.27
N SER A 271 -9.42 3.69 -25.48
CA SER A 271 -10.32 2.96 -26.37
C SER A 271 -9.72 1.62 -26.77
N PHE A 272 -10.57 0.62 -26.94
CA PHE A 272 -10.21 -0.77 -27.15
C PHE A 272 -11.02 -1.37 -28.30
N ILE A 273 -10.39 -2.23 -29.09
CA ILE A 273 -11.06 -3.17 -30.00
C ILE A 273 -11.92 -4.10 -29.14
N ALA A 274 -13.23 -3.95 -29.27
CA ALA A 274 -14.20 -4.69 -28.47
C ALA A 274 -15.32 -5.26 -29.35
N HIS A 275 -15.92 -6.35 -28.88
CA HIS A 275 -17.01 -7.03 -29.56
C HIS A 275 -18.35 -6.46 -29.07
N ASP A 276 -18.83 -5.44 -29.77
CA ASP A 276 -20.11 -4.79 -29.52
C ASP A 276 -21.26 -5.68 -29.98
N TRP A 277 -21.59 -6.65 -29.16
CA TRP A 277 -22.73 -7.55 -29.30
C TRP A 277 -24.09 -6.85 -29.35
N ARG A 278 -24.22 -5.60 -28.88
CA ARG A 278 -25.48 -4.85 -28.97
C ARG A 278 -25.72 -4.37 -30.39
N ASN A 279 -24.66 -3.88 -31.04
CA ASN A 279 -24.72 -3.34 -32.39
C ASN A 279 -24.15 -4.31 -33.44
N GLU A 280 -23.81 -5.54 -33.04
CA GLU A 280 -23.28 -6.63 -33.87
C GLU A 280 -22.00 -6.25 -34.66
N VAL A 281 -21.09 -5.49 -34.03
CA VAL A 281 -19.84 -5.04 -34.67
C VAL A 281 -18.61 -5.25 -33.80
N ILE A 282 -17.45 -5.44 -34.44
CA ILE A 282 -16.14 -5.37 -33.78
C ILE A 282 -15.48 -4.07 -34.22
N LYS A 283 -15.24 -3.15 -33.29
CA LYS A 283 -14.63 -1.84 -33.56
C LYS A 283 -13.91 -1.31 -32.34
N GLU A 284 -13.11 -0.25 -32.52
CA GLU A 284 -12.52 0.47 -31.41
C GLU A 284 -13.60 1.30 -30.69
N LEU A 285 -13.72 1.11 -29.37
CA LEU A 285 -14.73 1.69 -28.50
C LEU A 285 -14.08 2.29 -27.25
N SER A 286 -14.54 3.45 -26.81
CA SER A 286 -14.10 4.06 -25.56
C SER A 286 -14.58 3.26 -24.35
N CYS A 287 -13.75 3.15 -23.31
CA CYS A 287 -14.17 2.66 -22.00
C CYS A 287 -14.75 3.77 -21.09
N ASP A 288 -14.87 5.00 -21.60
CA ASP A 288 -15.53 6.11 -20.91
C ASP A 288 -16.99 5.74 -20.54
N PRO A 289 -17.38 5.80 -19.25
CA PRO A 289 -18.74 5.53 -18.80
C PRO A 289 -19.83 6.32 -19.55
N ASN A 290 -19.53 7.53 -20.02
CA ASN A 290 -20.47 8.36 -20.80
C ASN A 290 -20.68 7.86 -22.24
N MET A 291 -19.78 7.02 -22.73
CA MET A 291 -19.81 6.41 -24.07
C MET A 291 -20.36 4.98 -24.04
N LEU A 292 -20.83 4.51 -22.87
CA LEU A 292 -21.36 3.17 -22.65
C LEU A 292 -22.82 3.24 -22.18
N ALA A 293 -23.68 2.40 -22.73
CA ALA A 293 -25.04 2.22 -22.25
C ALA A 293 -25.10 1.17 -21.14
N ASN A 294 -25.94 1.41 -20.13
CA ASN A 294 -26.30 0.39 -19.15
C ASN A 294 -27.63 -0.30 -19.55
N TYR A 295 -27.99 -1.39 -18.87
CA TYR A 295 -29.22 -2.15 -19.16
C TYR A 295 -30.52 -1.39 -18.83
N PHE A 296 -30.44 -0.26 -18.12
CA PHE A 296 -31.59 0.47 -17.59
C PHE A 296 -31.85 1.78 -18.35
N THR A 297 -30.85 2.34 -19.04
CA THR A 297 -30.94 3.59 -19.79
C THR A 297 -31.09 3.32 -21.28
N LYS A 298 -32.16 3.86 -21.87
CA LYS A 298 -32.37 3.80 -23.33
C LYS A 298 -31.51 4.84 -24.03
N GLN A 299 -30.21 4.56 -24.16
CA GLN A 299 -29.32 5.31 -25.06
C GLN A 299 -29.17 4.49 -26.34
N GLU A 300 -29.64 5.03 -27.47
CA GLU A 300 -29.59 4.34 -28.76
C GLU A 300 -28.15 4.31 -29.32
N GLY A 301 -27.73 3.18 -29.88
CA GLY A 301 -26.46 3.03 -30.60
C GLY A 301 -25.18 2.91 -29.77
N LEU A 302 -25.18 3.19 -28.46
CA LEU A 302 -24.00 3.00 -27.61
C LEU A 302 -23.78 1.52 -27.22
N PRO A 303 -22.53 1.02 -27.15
CA PRO A 303 -22.24 -0.34 -26.69
C PRO A 303 -22.69 -0.53 -25.24
N PHE A 304 -22.99 -1.77 -24.83
CA PHE A 304 -23.23 -2.05 -23.41
C PHE A 304 -21.96 -1.88 -22.58
N GLN A 305 -22.08 -1.50 -21.31
CA GLN A 305 -20.98 -1.46 -20.33
C GLN A 305 -20.21 -2.79 -20.26
N VAL A 306 -20.93 -3.90 -20.35
CA VAL A 306 -20.43 -5.28 -20.37
C VAL A 306 -20.02 -5.76 -21.77
N THR A 307 -19.69 -4.84 -22.68
CA THR A 307 -19.10 -5.17 -23.98
C THR A 307 -17.67 -5.68 -23.75
N PRO A 308 -17.31 -6.90 -24.21
CA PRO A 308 -15.99 -7.48 -23.95
C PRO A 308 -14.93 -6.98 -24.95
N ALA A 309 -13.78 -6.57 -24.43
CA ALA A 309 -12.53 -6.39 -25.16
C ALA A 309 -11.61 -7.60 -24.94
N PHE A 310 -10.75 -7.91 -25.92
CA PHE A 310 -9.88 -9.08 -25.90
C PHE A 310 -8.41 -8.68 -25.93
N PHE A 311 -7.57 -9.48 -25.27
CA PHE A 311 -6.18 -9.16 -25.02
C PHE A 311 -5.32 -10.42 -25.11
N ARG A 312 -4.06 -10.23 -25.53
CA ARG A 312 -3.05 -11.28 -25.42
C ARG A 312 -2.73 -11.57 -23.94
N PRO A 313 -2.48 -12.83 -23.55
CA PRO A 313 -2.31 -13.22 -22.14
C PRO A 313 -1.12 -12.56 -21.43
N GLU A 314 -0.13 -12.06 -22.18
CA GLU A 314 1.04 -11.34 -21.65
C GLU A 314 0.67 -10.06 -20.90
N VAL A 315 -0.55 -9.53 -21.07
CA VAL A 315 -1.06 -8.40 -20.29
C VAL A 315 -1.01 -8.68 -18.77
N LEU A 316 -1.16 -9.95 -18.38
CA LEU A 316 -1.15 -10.40 -16.98
C LEU A 316 0.26 -10.57 -16.41
N THR A 317 1.30 -10.63 -17.24
CA THR A 317 2.69 -10.86 -16.80
C THR A 317 3.15 -9.79 -15.82
N LYS A 318 2.79 -8.52 -16.06
CA LYS A 318 3.07 -7.39 -15.15
C LYS A 318 2.55 -7.68 -13.74
N TYR A 319 1.31 -8.11 -13.62
CA TYR A 319 0.63 -8.31 -12.33
C TYR A 319 1.13 -9.57 -11.62
N LYS A 320 1.50 -10.62 -12.36
CA LYS A 320 2.07 -11.84 -11.77
C LYS A 320 3.51 -11.68 -11.31
N ALA A 321 4.28 -10.78 -11.93
CA ALA A 321 5.67 -10.54 -11.58
C ALA A 321 5.83 -9.86 -10.20
N ASP A 322 4.88 -9.01 -9.81
CA ASP A 322 4.91 -8.27 -8.54
C ASP A 322 3.76 -8.67 -7.61
N THR A 323 3.93 -9.81 -6.93
CA THR A 323 2.94 -10.38 -5.99
C THR A 323 2.83 -9.66 -4.65
N GLU A 324 3.68 -8.64 -4.41
CA GLU A 324 3.61 -7.76 -3.24
C GLU A 324 2.73 -6.54 -3.51
N LYS A 325 2.66 -6.10 -4.76
CA LYS A 325 1.78 -5.01 -5.22
C LYS A 325 0.43 -5.51 -5.72
N TYR A 326 0.41 -6.59 -6.50
CA TYR A 326 -0.81 -7.09 -7.13
C TYR A 326 -1.26 -8.42 -6.55
N THR A 327 -2.58 -8.59 -6.49
CA THR A 327 -3.21 -9.89 -6.24
C THR A 327 -3.97 -10.30 -7.49
N VAL A 328 -3.56 -11.41 -8.09
CA VAL A 328 -4.20 -12.01 -9.26
C VAL A 328 -4.96 -13.25 -8.81
N GLU A 329 -6.26 -13.28 -9.07
CA GLU A 329 -7.13 -14.42 -8.82
C GLU A 329 -7.65 -15.01 -10.14
N SER A 330 -8.57 -15.97 -10.09
CA SER A 330 -9.09 -16.62 -11.31
C SER A 330 -9.87 -15.67 -12.22
N ASN A 331 -10.47 -14.61 -11.68
CA ASN A 331 -11.33 -13.68 -12.42
C ASN A 331 -11.23 -12.23 -11.91
N SER A 332 -10.19 -11.93 -11.13
CA SER A 332 -10.01 -10.60 -10.55
C SER A 332 -8.54 -10.24 -10.45
N ILE A 333 -8.25 -8.95 -10.59
CA ILE A 333 -6.93 -8.37 -10.30
C ILE A 333 -7.18 -7.20 -9.37
N SER A 334 -6.36 -7.08 -8.33
CA SER A 334 -6.40 -5.91 -7.44
C SER A 334 -5.00 -5.41 -7.13
N CYS A 335 -4.89 -4.11 -6.86
CA CYS A 335 -3.65 -3.44 -6.51
C CYS A 335 -3.78 -2.80 -5.12
N ARG A 336 -3.29 -3.45 -4.07
CA ARG A 336 -3.28 -2.96 -2.66
C ARG A 336 -4.54 -2.20 -2.19
N GLY A 337 -5.73 -2.56 -2.71
CA GLY A 337 -7.00 -1.89 -2.39
C GLY A 337 -7.27 -0.56 -3.11
N THR A 338 -6.35 -0.07 -3.94
CA THR A 338 -6.47 1.20 -4.69
C THR A 338 -7.44 1.06 -5.87
N TRP A 339 -7.30 -0.02 -6.61
CA TRP A 339 -8.23 -0.41 -7.66
C TRP A 339 -8.39 -1.92 -7.70
N TYR A 340 -9.52 -2.35 -8.25
CA TYR A 340 -9.81 -3.74 -8.54
C TYR A 340 -10.46 -3.82 -9.93
N MET A 341 -10.16 -4.88 -10.65
CA MET A 341 -10.78 -5.24 -11.92
C MET A 341 -11.37 -6.63 -11.75
N LYS A 342 -12.66 -6.79 -12.07
CA LYS A 342 -13.35 -8.08 -12.01
C LYS A 342 -13.68 -8.54 -13.43
N GLY A 343 -14.17 -9.77 -13.52
CA GLY A 343 -14.82 -10.26 -14.72
C GLY A 343 -13.89 -10.69 -15.85
N TYR A 344 -12.57 -10.69 -15.66
CA TYR A 344 -11.69 -11.26 -16.69
C TYR A 344 -11.73 -12.79 -16.68
N ASP A 345 -11.58 -13.39 -17.86
CA ASP A 345 -11.38 -14.85 -18.03
C ASP A 345 -10.60 -15.14 -19.32
N VAL A 346 -10.14 -16.37 -19.46
CA VAL A 346 -9.42 -16.87 -20.65
C VAL A 346 -10.38 -17.66 -21.55
N ASN A 347 -10.53 -17.22 -22.80
CA ASN A 347 -11.35 -17.95 -23.78
C ASN A 347 -10.62 -19.17 -24.37
N ASP A 348 -11.31 -19.93 -25.23
CA ASP A 348 -10.76 -21.14 -25.87
C ASP A 348 -9.55 -20.88 -26.78
N ALA A 349 -9.39 -19.64 -27.26
CA ALA A 349 -8.22 -19.21 -28.04
C ALA A 349 -7.05 -18.72 -27.17
N GLY A 350 -7.16 -18.80 -25.83
CA GLY A 350 -6.15 -18.32 -24.89
C GLY A 350 -6.11 -16.80 -24.72
N GLN A 351 -7.11 -16.08 -25.20
CA GLN A 351 -7.21 -14.63 -25.03
C GLN A 351 -7.85 -14.29 -23.69
N ILE A 352 -7.36 -13.24 -23.07
CA ILE A 352 -7.99 -12.64 -21.90
C ILE A 352 -9.11 -11.73 -22.40
N HIS A 353 -10.31 -11.85 -21.85
CA HIS A 353 -11.36 -10.88 -22.07
C HIS A 353 -11.58 -10.02 -20.83
N VAL A 354 -11.97 -8.76 -21.00
CA VAL A 354 -12.36 -7.83 -19.92
C VAL A 354 -13.49 -6.95 -20.45
N TYR A 355 -14.44 -6.57 -19.59
CA TYR A 355 -15.52 -5.65 -19.97
C TYR A 355 -15.05 -4.19 -20.01
N LEU A 356 -15.63 -3.39 -20.91
CA LEU A 356 -15.29 -1.97 -21.04
C LEU A 356 -15.52 -1.18 -19.74
N CYS A 357 -16.57 -1.49 -18.96
CA CYS A 357 -16.76 -0.84 -17.66
C CYS A 357 -15.62 -1.12 -16.67
N ASP A 358 -15.17 -2.37 -16.56
CA ASP A 358 -14.06 -2.73 -15.66
C ASP A 358 -12.74 -2.08 -16.11
N LEU A 359 -12.54 -1.89 -17.43
CA LEU A 359 -11.40 -1.13 -17.95
C LEU A 359 -11.52 0.37 -17.65
N GLY A 360 -12.72 0.94 -17.71
CA GLY A 360 -12.97 2.34 -17.40
C GLY A 360 -12.66 2.69 -15.94
N ASP A 361 -12.88 1.74 -15.02
CA ASP A 361 -12.61 1.92 -13.60
C ASP A 361 -11.11 1.96 -13.26
N LEU A 362 -10.25 1.38 -14.11
CA LEU A 362 -8.80 1.37 -13.90
C LEU A 362 -8.15 2.76 -14.03
N PRO A 363 -7.04 3.03 -13.33
CA PRO A 363 -6.21 4.21 -13.59
C PRO A 363 -5.79 4.28 -15.05
N TYR A 364 -5.68 5.48 -15.62
CA TYR A 364 -5.43 5.66 -17.06
C TYR A 364 -4.14 4.97 -17.53
N GLU A 365 -3.07 4.98 -16.72
CA GLU A 365 -1.83 4.26 -17.02
C GLU A 365 -2.04 2.74 -17.13
N GLU A 366 -2.91 2.16 -16.29
CA GLU A 366 -3.28 0.75 -16.40
C GLU A 366 -4.11 0.51 -17.67
N GLN A 367 -5.05 1.40 -18.00
CA GLN A 367 -5.80 1.31 -19.26
C GLN A 367 -4.87 1.30 -20.48
N LEU A 368 -3.83 2.14 -20.49
CA LEU A 368 -2.81 2.17 -21.55
C LEU A 368 -1.98 0.88 -21.60
N HIS A 369 -1.61 0.32 -20.44
CA HIS A 369 -0.98 -1.00 -20.38
C HIS A 369 -1.86 -2.06 -21.05
N TRP A 370 -3.13 -2.15 -20.67
CA TRP A 370 -4.10 -3.06 -21.29
C TRP A 370 -4.23 -2.80 -22.81
N LYS A 371 -4.31 -1.53 -23.23
CA LYS A 371 -4.42 -1.16 -24.64
C LYS A 371 -3.27 -1.69 -25.48
N SER A 372 -2.05 -1.76 -24.94
CA SER A 372 -0.87 -2.29 -25.65
C SER A 372 -0.94 -3.79 -25.98
N PHE A 373 -1.83 -4.55 -25.32
CA PHE A 373 -2.07 -5.97 -25.56
C PHE A 373 -3.43 -6.26 -26.21
N ASN A 374 -4.23 -5.24 -26.49
CA ASN A 374 -5.56 -5.40 -27.06
C ASN A 374 -5.50 -5.94 -28.49
N GLU A 375 -6.36 -6.92 -28.79
CA GLU A 375 -6.45 -7.56 -30.10
C GLU A 375 -7.91 -7.95 -30.43
N PRO A 376 -8.25 -8.18 -31.72
CA PRO A 376 -9.56 -8.68 -32.09
C PRO A 376 -9.87 -10.06 -31.47
N PRO A 377 -11.16 -10.39 -31.20
CA PRO A 377 -11.55 -11.71 -30.73
C PRO A 377 -11.20 -12.80 -31.76
N LYS A 378 -10.55 -13.87 -31.29
CA LYS A 378 -10.27 -15.11 -32.02
C LYS A 378 -11.24 -16.24 -31.64
N ALA A 379 -11.86 -16.12 -30.47
CA ALA A 379 -12.90 -17.01 -29.96
C ALA A 379 -13.94 -16.20 -29.15
N PRO A 380 -15.18 -16.69 -29.01
CA PRO A 380 -16.19 -16.06 -28.16
C PRO A 380 -15.81 -16.11 -26.68
N LEU A 381 -16.63 -15.51 -25.82
CA LEU A 381 -16.56 -15.72 -24.37
C LEU A 381 -16.74 -17.20 -24.04
N SER A 382 -16.10 -17.66 -22.97
CA SER A 382 -16.28 -19.03 -22.48
C SER A 382 -17.74 -19.26 -22.05
N GLU A 383 -18.24 -20.50 -22.19
CA GLU A 383 -19.61 -20.83 -21.78
C GLU A 383 -19.85 -20.57 -20.28
N SER A 384 -18.82 -20.76 -19.45
CA SER A 384 -18.89 -20.47 -18.01
C SER A 384 -19.02 -18.98 -17.72
N VAL A 385 -18.33 -18.10 -18.46
CA VAL A 385 -18.50 -16.64 -18.37
C VAL A 385 -19.92 -16.25 -18.75
N VAL A 386 -20.41 -16.73 -19.90
CA VAL A 386 -21.75 -16.35 -20.37
C VAL A 386 -22.82 -16.74 -19.35
N ARG A 387 -22.71 -17.95 -18.80
CA ARG A 387 -23.63 -18.48 -17.78
C ARG A 387 -23.55 -17.73 -16.45
N ARG A 388 -22.34 -17.34 -16.02
CA ARG A 388 -22.09 -16.60 -14.78
C ARG A 388 -22.56 -15.15 -14.89
N ASP A 389 -22.08 -14.43 -15.90
CA ASP A 389 -22.20 -12.98 -15.99
C ASP A 389 -23.54 -12.54 -16.59
N PHE A 390 -24.15 -13.34 -17.46
CA PHE A 390 -25.44 -13.02 -18.08
C PHE A 390 -26.56 -13.97 -17.65
N GLY A 391 -26.25 -15.23 -17.36
CA GLY A 391 -27.24 -16.22 -16.92
C GLY A 391 -27.56 -16.18 -15.43
N GLY A 392 -26.76 -15.50 -14.60
CA GLY A 392 -26.92 -15.48 -13.14
C GLY A 392 -26.77 -16.86 -12.48
N GLN A 393 -26.11 -17.80 -13.14
CA GLN A 393 -25.94 -19.16 -12.67
C GLN A 393 -24.52 -19.35 -12.13
N TRP A 394 -24.39 -20.02 -11.00
CA TRP A 394 -23.09 -20.43 -10.48
C TRP A 394 -22.36 -21.29 -11.52
N SER A 395 -21.08 -20.98 -11.78
CA SER A 395 -20.27 -21.86 -12.61
C SER A 395 -20.12 -23.20 -11.89
N THR A 396 -20.55 -24.27 -12.56
CA THR A 396 -20.35 -25.65 -12.11
C THR A 396 -19.00 -26.22 -12.55
N GLU A 397 -18.15 -25.42 -13.21
CA GLU A 397 -16.86 -25.88 -13.68
C GLU A 397 -15.90 -26.09 -12.51
N TYR A 398 -15.42 -27.32 -12.40
CA TYR A 398 -14.46 -27.70 -11.37
C TYR A 398 -13.12 -27.01 -11.59
N ASN A 399 -12.73 -26.12 -10.68
CA ASN A 399 -11.42 -25.48 -10.68
C ASN A 399 -10.48 -26.24 -9.75
N ALA A 400 -9.64 -27.10 -10.33
CA ALA A 400 -8.72 -27.97 -9.59
C ALA A 400 -7.73 -27.19 -8.71
N LEU A 401 -7.24 -26.04 -9.17
CA LEU A 401 -6.29 -25.24 -8.39
C LEU A 401 -6.96 -24.62 -7.17
N GLN A 402 -8.18 -24.10 -7.31
CA GLN A 402 -8.92 -23.52 -6.18
C GLN A 402 -9.35 -24.60 -5.18
N ALA A 403 -9.77 -25.77 -5.66
CA ALA A 403 -10.06 -26.92 -4.80
C ALA A 403 -8.83 -27.36 -4.00
N LEU A 404 -7.67 -27.49 -4.67
CA LEU A 404 -6.40 -27.81 -4.03
C LEU A 404 -6.00 -26.76 -2.97
N LYS A 405 -6.04 -25.47 -3.32
CA LYS A 405 -5.75 -24.37 -2.37
C LYS A 405 -6.68 -24.40 -1.16
N LYS A 406 -7.96 -24.68 -1.38
CA LYS A 406 -8.95 -24.82 -0.31
C LYS A 406 -8.57 -25.97 0.63
N GLN A 407 -8.25 -27.13 0.09
CA GLN A 407 -7.81 -28.28 0.88
C GLN A 407 -6.53 -28.02 1.67
N CYS A 408 -5.55 -27.33 1.07
CA CYS A 408 -4.35 -26.88 1.78
C CYS A 408 -4.68 -25.95 2.97
N ARG A 409 -5.64 -25.03 2.81
CA ARG A 409 -6.11 -24.19 3.94
C ARG A 409 -6.77 -25.03 5.02
N GLU A 410 -7.66 -25.95 4.64
CA GLU A 410 -8.35 -26.83 5.58
C GLU A 410 -7.36 -27.67 6.41
N LEU A 411 -6.29 -28.21 5.79
CA LEU A 411 -5.21 -28.93 6.50
C LEU A 411 -4.41 -28.04 7.47
N GLN A 412 -4.15 -26.80 7.07
CA GLN A 412 -3.45 -25.82 7.90
C GLN A 412 -4.30 -25.44 9.13
N GLU A 413 -5.59 -25.18 8.92
CA GLU A 413 -6.55 -24.82 9.97
C GLU A 413 -6.81 -25.99 10.93
N SER A 414 -6.86 -27.21 10.41
CA SER A 414 -6.99 -28.43 11.22
C SER A 414 -5.70 -28.79 11.97
N LYS A 415 -4.60 -28.03 11.78
CA LYS A 415 -3.28 -28.26 12.38
C LYS A 415 -2.79 -29.70 12.19
N ALA A 416 -2.87 -30.21 10.96
CA ALA A 416 -2.43 -31.56 10.63
C ALA A 416 -0.94 -31.76 11.01
N SER A 417 -0.63 -32.66 11.95
CA SER A 417 0.74 -32.81 12.45
C SER A 417 1.78 -33.22 11.37
N TRP A 418 1.31 -33.85 10.30
CA TRP A 418 2.11 -34.32 9.18
C TRP A 418 2.37 -33.26 8.10
N TRP A 419 1.67 -32.11 8.16
CA TRP A 419 1.69 -31.11 7.09
C TRP A 419 1.48 -29.68 7.60
N THR A 420 2.32 -28.73 7.20
CA THR A 420 2.22 -27.32 7.60
C THR A 420 2.78 -26.40 6.53
N ILE A 421 1.98 -25.42 6.10
CA ILE A 421 2.42 -24.36 5.18
C ILE A 421 3.43 -23.46 5.87
N ARG A 422 4.65 -23.38 5.33
CA ARG A 422 5.72 -22.51 5.85
C ARG A 422 5.52 -21.04 5.46
N ASP A 423 5.06 -20.80 4.24
CA ASP A 423 4.76 -19.47 3.71
C ASP A 423 3.30 -19.42 3.21
N PRO A 424 2.36 -18.89 4.02
CA PRO A 424 0.96 -18.74 3.63
C PRO A 424 0.76 -17.89 2.37
N SER A 425 1.71 -17.01 2.01
CA SER A 425 1.63 -16.20 0.80
C SER A 425 1.67 -17.04 -0.48
N LEU A 426 2.16 -18.29 -0.42
CA LEU A 426 2.16 -19.22 -1.56
C LEU A 426 0.75 -19.51 -2.08
N LEU A 427 -0.26 -19.53 -1.20
CA LEU A 427 -1.67 -19.70 -1.61
C LEU A 427 -2.14 -18.56 -2.50
N ARG A 428 -1.56 -17.36 -2.35
CA ARG A 428 -1.84 -16.18 -3.18
C ARG A 428 -0.96 -16.16 -4.43
N LYS A 429 0.33 -16.48 -4.30
CA LYS A 429 1.32 -16.45 -5.41
C LYS A 429 1.02 -17.49 -6.50
N LEU A 430 0.66 -18.71 -6.10
CA LEU A 430 0.42 -19.82 -7.02
C LEU A 430 -0.78 -19.54 -7.93
N ASN A 431 -0.58 -19.55 -9.24
CA ASN A 431 -1.62 -19.29 -10.23
C ASN A 431 -1.56 -20.29 -11.38
N TYR A 432 -2.53 -20.21 -12.29
CA TYR A 432 -2.42 -20.93 -13.55
C TYR A 432 -1.37 -20.24 -14.45
N PRO A 433 -0.54 -20.98 -15.19
CA PRO A 433 0.33 -20.41 -16.21
C PRO A 433 -0.52 -20.03 -17.42
N LEU A 434 -0.79 -18.73 -17.58
CA LEU A 434 -1.75 -18.23 -18.57
C LEU A 434 -1.09 -17.83 -19.89
N THR A 435 0.22 -17.53 -19.88
CA THR A 435 0.98 -17.33 -21.12
C THR A 435 1.52 -18.66 -21.63
N ASP A 436 1.99 -18.65 -22.87
CA ASP A 436 2.70 -19.81 -23.42
C ASP A 436 4.19 -19.86 -23.02
N GLY A 437 4.58 -19.05 -22.04
CA GLY A 437 5.95 -18.90 -21.56
C GLY A 437 6.38 -20.03 -20.64
N ARG A 438 7.50 -20.66 -20.98
CA ARG A 438 8.13 -21.71 -20.17
C ARG A 438 8.50 -21.24 -18.77
N ASP A 439 8.93 -19.99 -18.62
CA ASP A 439 9.41 -19.47 -17.33
C ASP A 439 8.26 -19.27 -16.35
N GLU A 440 7.09 -18.80 -16.80
CA GLU A 440 5.86 -18.75 -16.00
C GLU A 440 5.47 -20.17 -15.56
N TRP A 441 5.40 -21.10 -16.51
CA TRP A 441 5.08 -22.50 -16.22
C TRP A 441 6.03 -23.15 -15.20
N ALA A 442 7.34 -22.90 -15.32
CA ALA A 442 8.34 -23.36 -14.37
C ALA A 442 8.20 -22.72 -12.98
N ASN A 443 7.82 -21.44 -12.92
CA ASN A 443 7.56 -20.73 -11.66
C ASN A 443 6.33 -21.32 -10.94
N GLU A 444 5.25 -21.62 -11.66
CA GLU A 444 4.05 -22.19 -11.03
C GLU A 444 4.30 -23.59 -10.48
N PHE A 445 5.12 -24.41 -11.15
CA PHE A 445 5.54 -25.70 -10.57
C PHE A 445 6.43 -25.56 -9.35
N LEU A 446 7.28 -24.52 -9.29
CA LEU A 446 8.05 -24.22 -8.09
C LEU A 446 7.12 -23.88 -6.92
N TYR A 447 6.14 -22.99 -7.14
CA TYR A 447 5.19 -22.62 -6.08
C TYR A 447 4.33 -23.81 -5.64
N LEU A 448 3.95 -24.68 -6.58
CA LEU A 448 3.19 -25.89 -6.28
C LEU A 448 4.00 -26.89 -5.44
N ASP A 449 5.28 -27.12 -5.77
CA ASP A 449 6.19 -27.97 -4.99
C ASP A 449 6.42 -27.41 -3.58
N GLN A 450 6.65 -26.10 -3.47
CA GLN A 450 6.80 -25.42 -2.18
C GLN A 450 5.52 -25.53 -1.32
N LEU A 451 4.36 -25.39 -1.94
CA LEU A 451 3.08 -25.49 -1.24
C LEU A 451 2.81 -26.92 -0.79
N LEU A 452 3.01 -27.93 -1.64
CA LEU A 452 2.59 -29.31 -1.35
C LEU A 452 3.68 -30.13 -0.66
N VAL A 453 4.89 -30.13 -1.21
CA VAL A 453 5.97 -31.04 -0.83
C VAL A 453 6.80 -30.47 0.32
N GLU A 454 7.19 -29.20 0.25
CA GLU A 454 7.98 -28.58 1.35
C GLU A 454 7.18 -28.40 2.64
N SER A 455 5.85 -28.42 2.54
CA SER A 455 4.92 -28.41 3.69
C SER A 455 4.85 -29.74 4.43
N LEU A 456 5.40 -30.84 3.89
CA LEU A 456 5.44 -32.13 4.58
C LEU A 456 6.40 -32.10 5.78
N ASN A 457 5.94 -32.57 6.93
CA ASN A 457 6.73 -32.64 8.15
C ASN A 457 7.54 -33.94 8.22
N GLU A 458 8.77 -33.93 7.69
CA GLU A 458 9.65 -35.11 7.64
C GLU A 458 9.88 -35.75 9.02
N ARG A 459 10.00 -34.94 10.09
CA ARG A 459 10.23 -35.46 11.45
C ARG A 459 9.02 -36.26 11.93
N TRP A 460 7.84 -35.69 11.78
CA TRP A 460 6.61 -36.36 12.18
C TRP A 460 6.35 -37.61 11.34
N LEU A 461 6.52 -37.53 10.01
CA LEU A 461 6.32 -38.65 9.09
C LEU A 461 7.26 -39.82 9.40
N ARG A 462 8.53 -39.54 9.72
CA ARG A 462 9.51 -40.57 10.12
C ARG A 462 9.10 -41.24 11.44
N GLY A 463 8.69 -40.45 12.42
CA GLY A 463 8.14 -40.97 13.68
C GLY A 463 6.94 -41.88 13.42
N LYS A 464 6.02 -41.45 12.57
CA LYS A 464 4.82 -42.23 12.25
C LYS A 464 5.13 -43.53 11.51
N ALA A 465 6.04 -43.53 10.56
CA ALA A 465 6.45 -44.74 9.86
C ALA A 465 7.07 -45.77 10.82
N ASN A 466 7.88 -45.32 11.79
CA ASN A 466 8.44 -46.18 12.83
C ASN A 466 7.35 -46.76 13.75
N GLU A 467 6.35 -45.97 14.15
CA GLU A 467 5.18 -46.46 14.92
C GLU A 467 4.40 -47.53 14.16
N LEU A 468 4.31 -47.41 12.84
CA LEU A 468 3.66 -48.37 11.94
C LEU A 468 4.54 -49.58 11.60
N GLY A 469 5.71 -49.73 12.23
CA GLY A 469 6.60 -50.88 12.06
C GLY A 469 7.35 -50.93 10.72
N ARG A 470 7.45 -49.80 10.00
CA ARG A 470 8.25 -49.71 8.77
C ARG A 470 9.74 -49.70 9.10
N THR A 471 10.56 -50.40 8.31
CA THR A 471 12.01 -50.52 8.52
C THR A 471 12.80 -49.74 7.46
N GLY A 472 14.03 -49.34 7.79
CA GLY A 472 14.92 -48.66 6.84
C GLY A 472 14.50 -47.23 6.46
N VAL A 473 13.62 -46.61 7.26
CA VAL A 473 13.04 -45.30 6.91
C VAL A 473 13.99 -44.13 7.14
N ASP A 474 15.04 -44.26 7.95
CA ASP A 474 15.90 -43.15 8.42
C ASP A 474 16.57 -42.32 7.32
N SER A 475 16.87 -42.91 6.16
CA SER A 475 17.47 -42.21 5.02
C SER A 475 16.42 -41.63 4.06
N LEU A 476 15.14 -41.97 4.22
CA LEU A 476 14.08 -41.55 3.32
C LEU A 476 13.71 -40.07 3.55
N ARG A 477 13.35 -39.40 2.45
CA ARG A 477 12.84 -38.02 2.41
C ARG A 477 11.31 -37.99 2.44
N ALA A 478 10.74 -36.79 2.63
CA ALA A 478 9.31 -36.54 2.79
C ALA A 478 8.40 -37.42 1.92
N LEU A 479 8.55 -37.39 0.58
CA LEU A 479 7.67 -38.11 -0.34
C LEU A 479 7.68 -39.63 -0.09
N LYS A 480 8.87 -40.21 0.09
CA LYS A 480 9.00 -41.65 0.38
C LYS A 480 8.54 -42.00 1.80
N LEU A 481 8.68 -41.11 2.77
CA LEU A 481 8.12 -41.32 4.10
C LEU A 481 6.60 -41.37 4.08
N VAL A 482 5.93 -40.55 3.24
CA VAL A 482 4.47 -40.64 3.06
C VAL A 482 4.08 -41.97 2.43
N GLU A 483 4.78 -42.43 1.38
CA GLU A 483 4.53 -43.76 0.78
C GLU A 483 4.63 -44.88 1.83
N GLU A 484 5.69 -44.88 2.65
CA GLU A 484 5.87 -45.87 3.71
C GLU A 484 4.78 -45.80 4.79
N CYS A 485 4.32 -44.60 5.15
CA CYS A 485 3.19 -44.43 6.06
C CYS A 485 1.90 -45.00 5.46
N LEU A 486 1.61 -44.73 4.18
CA LEU A 486 0.44 -45.28 3.49
C LEU A 486 0.45 -46.81 3.49
N ILE A 487 1.61 -47.43 3.20
CA ILE A 487 1.76 -48.88 3.30
C ILE A 487 1.53 -49.37 4.74
N GLY A 488 2.06 -48.63 5.72
CA GLY A 488 1.81 -48.90 7.14
C GLY A 488 0.33 -48.79 7.54
N PHE A 489 -0.44 -47.95 6.85
CA PHE A 489 -1.90 -47.85 7.01
C PHE A 489 -2.68 -48.93 6.24
N GLY A 490 -2.01 -49.85 5.53
CA GLY A 490 -2.63 -50.99 4.86
C GLY A 490 -2.82 -50.86 3.34
N PHE A 491 -2.31 -49.79 2.73
CA PHE A 491 -2.31 -49.66 1.27
C PHE A 491 -1.32 -50.67 0.67
N ASP A 492 -1.66 -51.28 -0.48
CA ASP A 492 -0.66 -52.03 -1.23
C ASP A 492 0.42 -51.09 -1.79
N ALA A 493 1.63 -51.62 -1.98
CA ALA A 493 2.78 -50.82 -2.38
C ALA A 493 2.62 -50.19 -3.78
N GLY A 494 1.80 -50.78 -4.66
CA GLY A 494 1.45 -50.20 -5.96
C GLY A 494 0.55 -48.98 -5.78
N ARG A 495 -0.55 -49.14 -5.03
CA ARG A 495 -1.50 -48.06 -4.74
C ARG A 495 -0.86 -46.90 -3.97
N ALA A 496 -0.01 -47.17 -3.00
CA ALA A 496 0.73 -46.12 -2.28
C ALA A 496 1.60 -45.29 -3.23
N ARG A 497 2.26 -45.95 -4.20
CA ARG A 497 3.05 -45.28 -5.24
C ARG A 497 2.16 -44.47 -6.19
N ASP A 498 1.01 -44.99 -6.58
CA ASP A 498 0.07 -44.29 -7.46
C ASP A 498 -0.48 -43.03 -6.79
N VAL A 499 -0.87 -43.12 -5.51
CA VAL A 499 -1.32 -41.96 -4.72
C VAL A 499 -0.22 -40.90 -4.62
N MET A 500 1.05 -41.28 -4.51
CA MET A 500 2.16 -40.32 -4.40
C MET A 500 2.73 -39.85 -5.74
N SER A 501 2.37 -40.49 -6.85
CA SER A 501 2.86 -40.18 -8.19
C SER A 501 2.67 -38.71 -8.60
N PRO A 502 1.53 -38.04 -8.32
CA PRO A 502 1.36 -36.64 -8.66
C PRO A 502 2.33 -35.70 -7.91
N LEU A 503 2.57 -35.93 -6.62
CA LEU A 503 3.52 -35.14 -5.83
C LEU A 503 4.96 -35.38 -6.29
N HIS A 504 5.31 -36.62 -6.66
CA HIS A 504 6.59 -36.93 -7.30
C HIS A 504 6.75 -36.21 -8.65
N THR A 505 5.68 -36.14 -9.44
CA THR A 505 5.67 -35.44 -10.73
C THR A 505 5.95 -33.96 -10.55
N VAL A 506 5.27 -33.30 -9.60
CA VAL A 506 5.51 -31.89 -9.25
C VAL A 506 6.96 -31.66 -8.83
N HIS A 507 7.49 -32.50 -7.93
CA HIS A 507 8.86 -32.36 -7.41
C HIS A 507 9.94 -32.53 -8.49
N ASN A 508 9.74 -33.49 -9.40
CA ASN A 508 10.63 -33.74 -10.51
C ASN A 508 10.60 -32.58 -11.52
N LEU A 509 9.39 -32.12 -11.91
CA LEU A 509 9.24 -30.99 -12.82
C LEU A 509 9.87 -29.71 -12.25
N ARG A 510 9.65 -29.41 -10.97
CA ARG A 510 10.30 -28.27 -10.29
C ARG A 510 11.83 -28.30 -10.45
N SER A 511 12.43 -29.49 -10.30
CA SER A 511 13.89 -29.66 -10.36
C SER A 511 14.42 -29.61 -11.80
N GLU A 512 13.69 -30.17 -12.76
CA GLU A 512 14.08 -30.23 -14.17
C GLU A 512 13.90 -28.89 -14.89
N LEU A 513 12.93 -28.06 -14.49
CA LEU A 513 12.58 -26.83 -15.20
C LEU A 513 13.42 -25.60 -14.83
N LYS A 514 13.96 -25.51 -13.59
CA LYS A 514 14.70 -24.32 -13.11
C LYS A 514 16.23 -24.45 -13.05
N GLY A 515 16.81 -25.57 -13.48
CA GLY A 515 18.27 -25.78 -13.44
C GLY A 515 19.04 -25.12 -14.60
N HIS A 516 20.11 -24.36 -14.32
CA HIS A 516 20.98 -23.80 -15.38
C HIS A 516 21.63 -24.88 -16.30
N ALA A 517 21.73 -26.12 -15.83
CA ALA A 517 22.24 -27.27 -16.58
C ALA A 517 21.16 -28.02 -17.40
N SER A 518 19.87 -27.65 -17.30
CA SER A 518 18.75 -28.45 -17.83
C SER A 518 18.17 -27.96 -19.16
N GLY A 519 18.89 -27.12 -19.91
CA GLY A 519 18.37 -26.48 -21.13
C GLY A 519 17.79 -27.44 -22.18
N SER A 520 18.32 -28.67 -22.30
CA SER A 520 17.75 -29.72 -23.17
C SER A 520 16.59 -30.48 -22.51
N THR A 521 16.71 -30.83 -21.23
CA THR A 521 15.68 -31.53 -20.46
C THR A 521 14.39 -30.71 -20.34
N ALA A 522 14.50 -29.43 -19.99
CA ALA A 522 13.36 -28.53 -19.86
C ALA A 522 12.62 -28.36 -21.21
N LYS A 523 13.35 -28.24 -22.32
CA LYS A 523 12.75 -28.20 -23.67
C LYS A 523 12.02 -29.50 -24.03
N ASN A 524 12.56 -30.65 -23.64
CA ASN A 524 11.90 -31.93 -23.88
C ASN A 524 10.60 -32.05 -23.07
N ARG A 525 10.61 -31.63 -21.79
CA ARG A 525 9.40 -31.59 -20.95
C ARG A 525 8.35 -30.65 -21.49
N GLU A 526 8.75 -29.49 -21.98
CA GLU A 526 7.84 -28.55 -22.63
C GLU A 526 7.18 -29.19 -23.87
N LYS A 527 7.98 -29.85 -24.73
CA LYS A 527 7.48 -30.56 -25.90
C LYS A 527 6.53 -31.70 -25.52
N GLU A 528 6.85 -32.46 -24.48
CA GLU A 528 6.01 -33.54 -23.95
C GLU A 528 4.68 -33.00 -23.42
N ALA A 529 4.71 -31.95 -22.60
CA ALA A 529 3.51 -31.32 -22.05
C ALA A 529 2.56 -30.85 -23.18
N ARG A 530 3.11 -30.22 -24.22
CA ARG A 530 2.35 -29.78 -25.39
C ARG A 530 1.81 -30.96 -26.20
N ALA A 531 2.60 -32.01 -26.41
CA ALA A 531 2.16 -33.18 -27.18
C ALA A 531 1.05 -33.97 -26.48
N THR A 532 1.14 -34.13 -25.16
CA THR A 532 0.20 -34.96 -24.38
C THR A 532 -1.05 -34.20 -23.97
N HIS A 533 -0.92 -32.92 -23.59
CA HIS A 533 -2.04 -32.13 -23.04
C HIS A 533 -2.49 -30.98 -23.94
N GLY A 534 -1.79 -30.72 -25.03
CA GLY A 534 -2.09 -29.64 -25.99
C GLY A 534 -1.58 -28.25 -25.57
N SER A 535 -1.33 -28.00 -24.28
CA SER A 535 -0.76 -26.74 -23.79
C SER A 535 -0.17 -26.89 -22.38
N LEU A 536 0.68 -25.96 -21.98
CA LEU A 536 1.25 -25.90 -20.64
C LEU A 536 0.17 -25.68 -19.56
N LEU A 537 -0.81 -24.81 -19.85
CA LEU A 537 -1.98 -24.58 -18.98
C LEU A 537 -2.78 -25.86 -18.72
N LYS A 538 -3.08 -26.63 -19.78
CA LYS A 538 -3.85 -27.89 -19.65
C LYS A 538 -3.09 -28.94 -18.85
N GLN A 539 -1.77 -29.05 -19.06
CA GLN A 539 -0.93 -29.95 -18.27
C GLN A 539 -0.92 -29.55 -16.79
N PHE A 540 -0.72 -28.27 -16.48
CA PHE A 540 -0.73 -27.78 -15.10
C PHE A 540 -2.09 -27.98 -14.42
N ARG A 541 -3.19 -27.70 -15.12
CA ARG A 541 -4.57 -27.98 -14.64
C ARG A 541 -4.76 -29.44 -14.27
N GLN A 542 -4.29 -30.35 -15.13
CA GLN A 542 -4.37 -31.79 -14.86
C GLN A 542 -3.54 -32.16 -13.64
N THR A 543 -2.30 -31.67 -13.53
CA THR A 543 -1.45 -31.96 -12.36
C THR A 543 -2.05 -31.41 -11.06
N CYS A 544 -2.68 -30.22 -11.06
CA CYS A 544 -3.40 -29.73 -9.89
C CYS A 544 -4.55 -30.66 -9.49
N LYS A 545 -5.30 -31.19 -10.46
CA LYS A 545 -6.39 -32.14 -10.19
C LYS A 545 -5.86 -33.43 -9.58
N ASP A 546 -4.82 -34.00 -10.18
CA ASP A 546 -4.21 -35.24 -9.69
C ASP A 546 -3.64 -35.05 -8.26
N CYS A 547 -3.02 -33.89 -8.00
CA CYS A 547 -2.50 -33.57 -6.66
C CYS A 547 -3.62 -33.38 -5.64
N GLU A 548 -4.75 -32.77 -6.02
CA GLU A 548 -5.91 -32.59 -5.15
C GLU A 548 -6.51 -33.96 -4.76
N GLU A 549 -6.71 -34.85 -5.73
CA GLU A 549 -7.18 -36.21 -5.47
C GLU A 549 -6.21 -36.98 -4.56
N SER A 550 -4.90 -36.91 -4.84
CA SER A 550 -3.86 -37.52 -4.01
C SER A 550 -3.84 -36.97 -2.58
N LEU A 551 -3.86 -35.65 -2.42
CA LEU A 551 -3.83 -35.01 -1.12
C LEU A 551 -5.06 -35.40 -0.29
N ARG A 552 -6.21 -35.60 -0.95
CA ARG A 552 -7.45 -36.05 -0.29
C ARG A 552 -7.33 -37.47 0.25
N VAL A 553 -6.77 -38.39 -0.53
CA VAL A 553 -6.51 -39.76 -0.08
C VAL A 553 -5.52 -39.77 1.10
N ILE A 554 -4.44 -38.99 1.01
CA ILE A 554 -3.44 -38.86 2.08
C ILE A 554 -4.10 -38.30 3.36
N ALA A 555 -4.83 -37.19 3.26
CA ALA A 555 -5.49 -36.57 4.41
C ALA A 555 -6.44 -37.55 5.14
N THR A 556 -7.21 -38.33 4.39
CA THR A 556 -8.11 -39.35 4.95
C THR A 556 -7.34 -40.46 5.67
N ALA A 557 -6.28 -41.00 5.05
CA ALA A 557 -5.48 -42.07 5.64
C ALA A 557 -4.82 -41.63 6.97
N PHE A 558 -4.29 -40.40 7.02
CA PHE A 558 -3.62 -39.88 8.21
C PHE A 558 -4.58 -39.42 9.32
N SER A 559 -5.86 -39.23 9.01
CA SER A 559 -6.90 -38.87 9.98
C SER A 559 -7.55 -40.10 10.65
N GLY A 560 -7.12 -41.31 10.30
CA GLY A 560 -7.64 -42.56 10.89
C GLY A 560 -8.97 -43.04 10.28
N GLY A 561 -9.33 -42.59 9.08
CA GLY A 561 -10.51 -43.11 8.39
C GLY A 561 -10.30 -44.54 7.89
N GLU A 562 -11.07 -45.50 8.40
CA GLU A 562 -11.28 -46.80 7.77
C GLU A 562 -11.88 -46.58 6.37
N GLY A 563 -11.19 -47.00 5.31
CA GLY A 563 -11.73 -46.83 3.95
C GLY A 563 -10.79 -47.14 2.79
N ALA A 564 -10.28 -48.38 2.73
CA ALA A 564 -9.85 -48.99 1.47
C ALA A 564 -10.01 -50.51 1.53
N ASN A 565 -11.24 -50.97 1.82
CA ASN A 565 -11.68 -52.32 1.54
C ASN A 565 -12.98 -52.24 0.71
N GLY A 566 -12.89 -52.58 -0.58
CA GLY A 566 -13.99 -52.72 -1.56
C GLY A 566 -14.33 -51.42 -2.31
N GLU A 567 -14.28 -51.30 -3.64
CA GLU A 567 -14.15 -52.24 -4.77
C GLU A 567 -13.06 -51.78 -5.77
#